data_AF-A0AB39QKL4-F1
#
_entry.id   AF-A0AB39QKL4-F1
#
_cell.length_a   1.000
_cell.length_b   1.000
_cell.length_c   1.000
_cell.angle_alpha   90.00
_cell.angle_beta   90.00
_cell.angle_gamma   90.00
#
_symmetry.space_group_name_H-M   'P 1'
#
loop_
_entity.id
_entity.type
_entity.pdbx_description
1 polymer ?
#
loop_
_entity_poly.entity_id
_entity_poly.type
_entity_poly.pdbx_seq_one_letter_code
_entity_poly.pdbx_strand_id
1 'polypeptide(L)'
;MATTRTFLSDTDLDTLMGALCAEGLPVATLDQIDAANQEAAQIGRTLATQVVADGGHAFLGTPGTDGARLRRMLRPRLRMVLAAFSSGAARLCPHTDQIRPHLLVCDPPALSCMKPACLAAASAERERIGLQWDHQCDACGRRTQTLTPYLLALGPLTISGHLCDSCSRDTATATLDAAESVQALSRKAPCPCGSGRRFKRCHGSTRATA
;
A
#
# COMPACT_ATOMS: atom_id res chain seq x y z
N MET A 1 9.28 22.35 -16.42
CA MET A 1 7.91 21.99 -16.89
C MET A 1 7.05 21.84 -15.65
N ALA A 2 5.84 22.41 -15.62
CA ALA A 2 4.92 22.21 -14.50
C ALA A 2 4.43 20.75 -14.51
N THR A 3 4.88 19.94 -13.56
CA THR A 3 4.45 18.55 -13.38
C THR A 3 3.04 18.57 -12.79
N THR A 4 2.04 18.32 -13.64
CA THR A 4 0.63 18.30 -13.20
C THR A 4 0.21 16.84 -12.99
N ARG A 5 -0.42 16.55 -11.85
CA ARG A 5 -1.02 15.25 -11.58
C ARG A 5 -2.39 15.14 -12.25
N THR A 6 -2.63 14.06 -12.96
CA THR A 6 -3.92 13.71 -13.55
C THR A 6 -4.63 12.69 -12.67
N PHE A 7 -5.88 12.99 -12.31
CA PHE A 7 -6.72 12.12 -11.50
C PHE A 7 -7.84 11.56 -12.36
N LEU A 8 -7.89 10.24 -12.50
CA LEU A 8 -8.92 9.57 -13.29
C LEU A 8 -10.30 9.68 -12.65
N SER A 9 -11.31 9.85 -13.50
CA SER A 9 -12.72 9.79 -13.10
C SER A 9 -13.09 8.40 -12.58
N ASP A 10 -14.24 8.29 -11.90
CA ASP A 10 -14.73 6.99 -11.41
C ASP A 10 -14.97 6.02 -12.58
N THR A 11 -15.52 6.53 -13.68
CA THR A 11 -15.80 5.77 -14.90
C THR A 11 -14.52 5.24 -15.56
N ASP A 12 -13.53 6.11 -15.76
CA ASP A 12 -12.27 5.71 -16.42
C ASP A 12 -11.55 4.63 -15.61
N LEU A 13 -11.60 4.76 -14.28
CA LEU A 13 -10.99 3.77 -13.40
C LEU A 13 -11.72 2.43 -13.44
N ASP A 14 -13.05 2.42 -13.51
CA ASP A 14 -13.82 1.18 -13.66
C ASP A 14 -13.52 0.47 -14.98
N THR A 15 -13.37 1.23 -16.07
CA THR A 15 -12.95 0.68 -17.37
C THR A 15 -11.56 0.04 -17.27
N LEU A 16 -10.59 0.75 -16.66
CA LEU A 16 -9.23 0.22 -16.46
C LEU A 16 -9.24 -1.06 -15.62
N MET A 17 -9.95 -1.05 -14.49
CA MET A 17 -10.02 -2.21 -13.59
C MET A 17 -10.72 -3.41 -14.24
N GLY A 18 -11.65 -3.20 -15.17
CA GLY A 18 -12.25 -4.27 -15.98
C GLY A 18 -11.26 -4.88 -16.97
N ALA A 19 -10.31 -4.11 -17.48
CA ALA A 19 -9.34 -4.55 -18.49
C ALA A 19 -8.14 -5.33 -17.90
N LEU A 20 -7.78 -5.10 -16.62
CA LEU A 20 -6.60 -5.70 -15.98
C LEU A 20 -6.65 -7.24 -15.81
N CYS A 21 -7.73 -7.91 -16.23
CA CYS A 21 -7.92 -9.37 -16.10
C CYS A 21 -7.64 -10.18 -17.37
N ALA A 22 -6.99 -9.61 -18.40
CA ALA A 22 -7.01 -10.18 -19.75
C ALA A 22 -5.93 -11.24 -20.09
N GLU A 23 -4.80 -11.32 -19.38
CA GLU A 23 -3.73 -12.27 -19.72
C GLU A 23 -3.09 -12.91 -18.48
N GLY A 24 -2.75 -14.20 -18.56
CA GLY A 24 -2.11 -14.96 -17.48
C GLY A 24 -0.60 -14.71 -17.43
N LEU A 25 -0.07 -14.46 -16.23
CA LEU A 25 1.36 -14.33 -16.00
C LEU A 25 2.04 -15.71 -15.91
N PRO A 26 3.33 -15.85 -16.29
CA PRO A 26 4.10 -17.06 -16.05
C PRO A 26 4.13 -17.43 -14.55
N VAL A 27 4.10 -18.72 -14.23
CA VAL A 27 4.11 -19.21 -12.83
C VAL A 27 5.31 -18.69 -12.05
N ALA A 28 6.51 -18.68 -12.64
CA ALA A 28 7.70 -18.13 -11.97
C ALA A 28 7.57 -16.64 -11.64
N THR A 29 6.83 -15.87 -12.46
CA THR A 29 6.53 -14.46 -12.18
C THR A 29 5.53 -14.34 -11.04
N LEU A 30 4.51 -15.20 -10.99
CA LEU A 30 3.56 -15.27 -9.88
C LEU A 30 4.26 -15.60 -8.56
N ASP A 31 5.15 -16.59 -8.55
CA ASP A 31 5.94 -16.96 -7.37
C ASP A 31 6.81 -15.78 -6.87
N GLN A 32 7.43 -15.04 -7.79
CA GLN A 32 8.22 -13.85 -7.46
C GLN A 32 7.35 -12.71 -6.91
N ILE A 33 6.15 -12.50 -7.47
CA ILE A 33 5.17 -11.54 -6.96
C ILE A 33 4.71 -11.94 -5.56
N ASP A 34 4.44 -13.22 -5.32
CA ASP A 34 4.02 -13.73 -4.02
C ASP A 34 5.13 -13.61 -2.98
N ALA A 35 6.38 -13.90 -3.34
CA ALA A 35 7.53 -13.65 -2.46
C ALA A 35 7.67 -12.16 -2.12
N ALA A 36 7.55 -11.28 -3.13
CA ALA A 36 7.59 -9.84 -2.92
C ALA A 36 6.40 -9.35 -2.06
N ASN A 37 5.20 -9.93 -2.21
CA ASN A 37 4.04 -9.62 -1.38
C ASN A 37 4.29 -9.95 0.09
N GLN A 38 4.88 -11.11 0.37
CA GLN A 38 5.21 -11.55 1.73
C GLN A 38 6.28 -10.65 2.37
N GLU A 39 7.33 -10.31 1.61
CA GLU A 39 8.38 -9.40 2.05
C GLU A 39 7.81 -7.99 2.30
N ALA A 40 6.97 -7.47 1.39
CA ALA A 40 6.30 -6.19 1.54
C ALA A 40 5.40 -6.15 2.78
N ALA A 41 4.67 -7.22 3.06
CA ALA A 41 3.85 -7.31 4.27
C ALA A 41 4.69 -7.24 5.56
N GLN A 42 5.90 -7.81 5.56
CA GLN A 42 6.81 -7.74 6.70
C GLN A 42 7.41 -6.34 6.88
N ILE A 43 7.97 -5.76 5.82
CA ILE A 43 8.59 -4.42 5.89
C ILE A 43 7.53 -3.33 6.12
N GLY A 44 6.39 -3.46 5.45
CA GLY A 44 5.26 -2.56 5.59
C GLY A 44 4.80 -2.43 7.04
N ARG A 45 4.75 -3.53 7.80
CA ARG A 45 4.40 -3.48 9.23
C ARG A 45 5.31 -2.55 10.04
N THR A 46 6.62 -2.59 9.80
CA THR A 46 7.57 -1.70 10.47
C THR A 46 7.34 -0.24 10.10
N LEU A 47 7.13 0.05 8.81
CA LEU A 47 6.82 1.41 8.34
C LEU A 47 5.47 1.90 8.87
N ALA A 48 4.47 1.02 8.97
CA ALA A 48 3.17 1.32 9.54
C ALA A 48 3.26 1.73 11.00
N THR A 49 4.06 1.03 11.81
CA THR A 49 4.29 1.42 13.20
C THR A 49 4.87 2.82 13.30
N GLN A 50 5.85 3.17 12.45
CA GLN A 50 6.43 4.50 12.41
C GLN A 50 5.39 5.56 12.02
N VAL A 51 4.65 5.34 10.93
CA VAL A 51 3.63 6.30 10.46
C VAL A 51 2.54 6.52 11.49
N VAL A 52 2.09 5.46 12.18
CA VAL A 52 1.11 5.59 13.27
C VAL A 52 1.69 6.37 14.44
N ALA A 53 2.96 6.13 14.80
CA ALA A 53 3.64 6.90 15.85
C ALA A 53 3.75 8.40 15.48
N ASP A 54 3.90 8.71 14.20
CA ASP A 54 3.94 10.07 13.66
C ASP A 54 2.53 10.69 13.46
N GLY A 55 1.49 10.06 14.02
CA GLY A 55 0.10 10.54 13.94
C GLY A 55 -0.58 10.31 12.58
N GLY A 56 -0.02 9.44 11.75
CA GLY A 56 -0.58 9.01 10.47
C GLY A 56 -1.44 7.74 10.58
N HIS A 57 -1.92 7.27 9.43
CA HIS A 57 -2.76 6.08 9.33
C HIS A 57 -2.12 5.00 8.45
N ALA A 58 -2.17 3.75 8.86
CA ALA A 58 -1.64 2.64 8.07
C ALA A 58 -2.70 1.55 7.86
N PHE A 59 -3.02 1.27 6.60
CA PHE A 59 -3.99 0.26 6.18
C PHE A 59 -3.26 -0.80 5.34
N LEU A 60 -2.65 -1.75 6.03
CA LEU A 60 -1.93 -2.86 5.43
C LEU A 60 -2.77 -4.13 5.57
N GLY A 61 -3.17 -4.72 4.45
CA GLY A 61 -4.00 -5.92 4.46
C GLY A 61 -4.24 -6.48 3.07
N THR A 62 -4.44 -7.80 3.01
CA THR A 62 -4.87 -8.49 1.81
C THR A 62 -6.39 -8.31 1.64
N PRO A 63 -6.86 -7.83 0.50
CA PRO A 63 -8.29 -7.75 0.23
C PRO A 63 -8.91 -9.15 0.23
N GLY A 64 -10.17 -9.26 0.65
CA GLY A 64 -10.93 -10.51 0.56
C GLY A 64 -11.22 -10.90 -0.89
N THR A 65 -11.85 -12.06 -1.08
CA THR A 65 -12.19 -12.61 -2.41
C THR A 65 -13.45 -12.01 -3.05
N ASP A 66 -14.20 -11.18 -2.33
CA ASP A 66 -15.36 -10.46 -2.88
C ASP A 66 -14.92 -9.39 -3.87
N GLY A 67 -15.30 -9.54 -5.14
CA GLY A 67 -14.95 -8.62 -6.23
C GLY A 67 -15.45 -7.19 -6.02
N ALA A 68 -16.65 -6.99 -5.43
CA ALA A 68 -17.15 -5.65 -5.18
C ALA A 68 -16.36 -4.94 -4.08
N ARG A 69 -16.04 -5.67 -3.00
CA ARG A 69 -15.16 -5.20 -1.93
C ARG A 69 -13.76 -4.93 -2.45
N LEU A 70 -13.18 -5.84 -3.23
CA LEU A 70 -11.87 -5.68 -3.86
C LEU A 70 -11.82 -4.39 -4.68
N ARG A 71 -12.84 -4.13 -5.51
CA ARG A 71 -12.92 -2.90 -6.30
C ARG A 71 -12.89 -1.63 -5.43
N ARG A 72 -13.68 -1.61 -4.34
CA ARG A 72 -13.68 -0.48 -3.38
C ARG A 72 -12.31 -0.24 -2.75
N MET A 73 -11.61 -1.32 -2.35
CA MET A 73 -10.29 -1.23 -1.74
C MET A 73 -9.20 -0.77 -2.72
N LEU A 74 -9.25 -1.27 -3.96
CA LEU A 74 -8.24 -0.97 -4.98
C LEU A 74 -8.39 0.45 -5.54
N ARG A 75 -9.62 0.96 -5.64
CA ARG A 75 -9.93 2.25 -6.27
C ARG A 75 -9.07 3.43 -5.75
N PRO A 76 -9.03 3.76 -4.45
CA PRO A 76 -8.22 4.88 -3.97
C PRO A 76 -6.72 4.65 -4.19
N ARG A 77 -6.25 3.40 -4.08
CA ARG A 77 -4.84 3.01 -4.26
C ARG A 77 -4.40 3.20 -5.71
N LEU A 78 -5.19 2.68 -6.65
CA LEU A 78 -4.92 2.82 -8.08
C LEU A 78 -4.93 4.27 -8.52
N ARG A 79 -5.86 5.09 -8.00
CA ARG A 79 -5.85 6.54 -8.27
C ARG A 79 -4.56 7.21 -7.83
N MET A 80 -4.11 6.95 -6.61
CA MET A 80 -2.86 7.51 -6.08
C MET A 80 -1.66 7.10 -6.93
N VAL A 81 -1.59 5.82 -7.32
CA VAL A 81 -0.53 5.30 -8.19
C VAL A 81 -0.54 6.03 -9.53
N LEU A 82 -1.68 6.05 -10.21
CA LEU A 82 -1.81 6.63 -11.54
C LEU A 82 -1.56 8.14 -11.53
N ALA A 83 -2.02 8.84 -10.50
CA ALA A 83 -1.78 10.27 -10.31
C ALA A 83 -0.28 10.55 -10.10
N ALA A 84 0.40 9.79 -9.25
CA ALA A 84 1.84 9.94 -9.04
C ALA A 84 2.62 9.72 -10.34
N PHE A 85 2.31 8.64 -11.07
CA PHE A 85 2.97 8.34 -12.36
C PHE A 85 2.69 9.38 -13.44
N SER A 86 1.47 9.95 -13.50
CA SER A 86 1.10 10.98 -14.49
C SER A 86 1.95 12.24 -14.43
N SER A 87 2.48 12.56 -13.24
CA SER A 87 3.37 13.71 -13.02
C SER A 87 4.86 13.40 -13.19
N GLY A 88 5.22 12.16 -13.54
CA GLY A 88 6.60 11.73 -13.74
C GLY A 88 7.29 11.26 -12.45
N ALA A 89 6.79 10.18 -11.84
CA ALA A 89 7.37 9.61 -10.63
C ALA A 89 8.88 9.31 -10.78
N ALA A 90 9.69 9.92 -9.92
CA ALA A 90 11.14 9.74 -9.92
C ALA A 90 11.51 8.33 -9.44
N ARG A 91 12.48 7.69 -10.09
CA ARG A 91 13.04 6.41 -9.62
C ARG A 91 14.29 6.69 -8.82
N LEU A 92 14.21 6.52 -7.50
CA LEU A 92 15.30 6.89 -6.59
C LEU A 92 16.36 5.80 -6.44
N CYS A 93 16.11 4.59 -6.96
CA CYS A 93 17.10 3.53 -6.95
C CYS A 93 17.00 2.65 -8.22
N PRO A 94 18.13 2.03 -8.65
CA PRO A 94 18.16 1.16 -9.82
C PRO A 94 17.44 -0.18 -9.60
N HIS A 95 17.10 -0.53 -8.36
CA HIS A 95 16.38 -1.77 -8.05
C HIS A 95 14.89 -1.71 -8.43
N THR A 96 14.39 -0.55 -8.88
CA THR A 96 12.96 -0.37 -9.22
C THR A 96 12.49 -1.17 -10.43
N ASP A 97 13.42 -1.70 -11.22
CA ASP A 97 13.13 -2.57 -12.36
C ASP A 97 13.05 -4.06 -11.99
N GLN A 98 13.29 -4.41 -10.71
CA GLN A 98 13.17 -5.78 -10.21
C GLN A 98 11.81 -5.99 -9.58
N ILE A 99 11.26 -7.21 -9.64
CA ILE A 99 10.07 -7.57 -8.88
C ILE A 99 10.45 -7.65 -7.39
N ARG A 100 10.16 -6.58 -6.64
CA ARG A 100 10.48 -6.43 -5.21
C ARG A 100 9.44 -5.59 -4.51
N PRO A 101 9.44 -5.57 -3.17
CA PRO A 101 8.70 -4.57 -2.42
C PRO A 101 9.16 -3.15 -2.77
N HIS A 102 8.21 -2.29 -3.09
CA HIS A 102 8.46 -0.89 -3.39
C HIS A 102 7.67 0.04 -2.47
N LEU A 103 8.26 1.18 -2.16
CA LEU A 103 7.58 2.33 -1.59
C LEU A 103 7.37 3.36 -2.71
N LEU A 104 6.12 3.68 -2.98
CA LEU A 104 5.72 4.87 -3.75
C LEU A 104 5.38 5.98 -2.76
N VAL A 105 6.06 7.11 -2.84
CA VAL A 105 5.68 8.36 -2.19
C VAL A 105 4.88 9.18 -3.20
N CYS A 106 3.70 9.66 -2.84
CA CYS A 106 2.83 10.43 -3.74
C CYS A 106 3.14 11.92 -3.79
N ASP A 107 3.89 12.44 -2.81
CA ASP A 107 4.35 13.83 -2.76
C ASP A 107 5.74 13.97 -2.08
N PRO A 108 6.83 14.25 -2.84
CA PRO A 108 6.86 14.21 -4.29
C PRO A 108 6.80 12.77 -4.82
N PRO A 109 6.15 12.52 -5.99
CA PRO A 109 6.10 11.26 -6.70
C PRO A 109 7.46 10.64 -6.86
N ALA A 110 7.72 9.61 -6.05
CA ALA A 110 8.99 8.92 -6.04
C ALA A 110 8.79 7.44 -5.74
N LEU A 111 9.53 6.59 -6.46
CA LEU A 111 9.54 5.15 -6.30
C LEU A 111 10.92 4.70 -5.81
N SER A 112 10.94 3.94 -4.73
CA SER A 112 12.15 3.33 -4.18
C SER A 112 11.87 1.89 -3.75
N CYS A 113 12.85 1.00 -3.85
CA CYS A 113 12.68 -0.33 -3.25
C CYS A 113 12.76 -0.24 -1.72
N MET A 114 12.15 -1.17 -1.01
CA MET A 114 12.06 -1.10 0.45
C MET A 114 13.32 -1.58 1.18
N LYS A 115 14.47 -1.69 0.49
CA LYS A 115 15.75 -1.93 1.16
C LYS A 115 16.09 -0.75 2.09
N PRO A 116 16.63 -0.99 3.31
CA PRO A 116 16.91 0.10 4.26
C PRO A 116 17.71 1.26 3.68
N ALA A 117 18.76 0.97 2.90
CA ALA A 117 19.57 2.00 2.24
C ALA A 117 18.78 2.84 1.22
N CYS A 118 17.87 2.21 0.47
CA CYS A 118 17.04 2.89 -0.53
C CYS A 118 15.89 3.68 0.11
N LEU A 119 15.37 3.21 1.25
CA LEU A 119 14.41 3.97 2.06
C LEU A 119 15.04 5.21 2.70
N ALA A 120 16.26 5.09 3.23
CA ALA A 120 17.01 6.22 3.78
C ALA A 120 17.27 7.27 2.69
N ALA A 121 17.71 6.85 1.51
CA ALA A 121 17.89 7.74 0.36
C ALA A 121 16.57 8.41 -0.07
N ALA A 122 15.46 7.66 -0.07
CA ALA A 122 14.15 8.22 -0.40
C ALA A 122 13.66 9.24 0.64
N SER A 123 13.89 9.01 1.93
CA SER A 123 13.56 9.99 2.98
C SER A 123 14.38 11.26 2.82
N ALA A 124 15.70 11.12 2.65
CA ALA A 124 16.60 12.26 2.47
C ALA A 124 16.23 13.10 1.23
N GLU A 125 15.88 12.44 0.13
CA GLU A 125 15.46 13.15 -1.09
C GLU A 125 14.11 13.86 -0.92
N ARG A 126 13.17 13.24 -0.20
CA ARG A 126 11.89 13.89 0.14
C ARG A 126 12.09 15.11 1.02
N GLU A 127 12.93 15.00 2.05
CA GLU A 127 13.26 16.14 2.93
C GLU A 127 13.91 17.29 2.13
N ARG A 128 14.75 16.95 1.15
CA ARG A 128 15.41 17.93 0.27
C ARG A 128 14.42 18.64 -0.67
N ILE A 129 13.46 17.92 -1.25
CA ILE A 129 12.51 18.48 -2.22
C ILE A 129 11.34 19.19 -1.51
N GLY A 130 10.94 18.70 -0.33
CA GLY A 130 9.73 19.14 0.36
C GLY A 130 8.45 18.64 -0.32
N LEU A 131 7.30 19.02 0.24
CA LEU A 131 5.99 18.75 -0.33
C LEU A 131 5.72 19.71 -1.51
N GLN A 132 5.36 19.16 -2.67
CA GLN A 132 5.04 19.92 -3.88
C GLN A 132 3.55 20.19 -4.04
N TRP A 133 2.70 19.34 -3.45
CA TRP A 133 1.23 19.46 -3.54
C TRP A 133 0.60 19.53 -2.16
N ASP A 134 1.13 20.40 -1.31
CA ASP A 134 0.53 20.66 -0.01
C ASP A 134 -0.95 21.06 -0.15
N HIS A 135 -1.77 20.54 0.76
CA HIS A 135 -3.23 20.69 0.74
C HIS A 135 -3.89 20.19 -0.54
N GLN A 136 -3.33 19.19 -1.23
CA GLN A 136 -4.01 18.48 -2.31
C GLN A 136 -4.08 16.99 -2.00
N CYS A 137 -5.29 16.44 -1.98
CA CYS A 137 -5.50 15.01 -1.74
C CYS A 137 -4.86 14.15 -2.84
N ASP A 138 -4.00 13.20 -2.44
CA ASP A 138 -3.32 12.29 -3.37
C ASP A 138 -4.25 11.26 -4.01
N ALA A 139 -5.44 11.04 -3.45
CA ALA A 139 -6.43 10.13 -4.01
C ALA A 139 -7.40 10.81 -4.98
N CYS A 140 -7.93 11.99 -4.65
CA CYS A 140 -8.99 12.63 -5.44
C CYS A 140 -8.60 13.97 -6.07
N GLY A 141 -7.40 14.48 -5.82
CA GLY A 141 -6.89 15.73 -6.38
C GLY A 141 -7.55 17.01 -5.85
N ARG A 142 -8.55 16.90 -4.96
CA ARG A 142 -9.21 18.05 -4.34
C ARG A 142 -8.21 18.86 -3.52
N ARG A 143 -8.20 20.18 -3.72
CA ARG A 143 -7.47 21.12 -2.87
C ARG A 143 -8.24 21.35 -1.58
N THR A 144 -7.71 20.86 -0.47
CA THR A 144 -8.30 20.89 0.87
C THR A 144 -7.23 20.54 1.88
N GLN A 145 -7.47 20.84 3.15
CA GLN A 145 -6.63 20.30 4.22
C GLN A 145 -6.55 18.77 4.11
N THR A 146 -5.33 18.27 4.06
CA THR A 146 -5.00 16.85 4.07
C THR A 146 -4.52 16.44 5.45
N LEU A 147 -4.70 15.16 5.76
CA LEU A 147 -4.26 14.56 7.00
C LEU A 147 -2.79 14.11 6.90
N THR A 148 -2.17 13.93 8.06
CA THR A 148 -0.83 13.33 8.27
C THR A 148 -0.75 11.91 7.69
N PRO A 149 0.46 11.39 7.39
CA PRO A 149 0.65 10.51 6.23
C PRO A 149 -0.13 9.20 6.31
N TYR A 150 -0.65 8.76 5.16
CA TYR A 150 -1.31 7.47 4.97
C TYR A 150 -0.35 6.47 4.35
N LEU A 151 -0.37 5.23 4.83
CA LEU A 151 0.27 4.09 4.19
C LEU A 151 -0.77 3.05 3.75
N LEU A 152 -0.78 2.73 2.46
CA LEU A 152 -1.70 1.76 1.84
C LEU A 152 -0.91 0.67 1.11
N ALA A 153 -1.32 -0.59 1.27
CA ALA A 153 -0.74 -1.70 0.51
C ALA A 153 -1.48 -1.95 -0.81
N LEU A 154 -0.76 -2.19 -1.90
CA LEU A 154 -1.26 -2.62 -3.21
C LEU A 154 -0.34 -3.73 -3.75
N GLY A 155 -0.59 -4.97 -3.33
CA GLY A 155 0.31 -6.08 -3.63
C GLY A 155 1.72 -5.81 -3.07
N PRO A 156 2.79 -5.89 -3.89
CA PRO A 156 4.15 -5.64 -3.44
C PRO A 156 4.47 -4.14 -3.33
N LEU A 157 3.51 -3.26 -3.66
CA LEU A 157 3.66 -1.82 -3.55
C LEU A 157 3.08 -1.32 -2.22
N THR A 158 3.87 -0.58 -1.45
CA THR A 158 3.41 0.27 -0.36
C THR A 158 3.33 1.70 -0.87
N ILE A 159 2.19 2.36 -0.67
CA ILE A 159 1.92 3.71 -1.15
C ILE A 159 1.82 4.64 0.05
N SER A 160 2.61 5.71 0.07
CA SER A 160 2.54 6.79 1.04
C SER A 160 1.91 8.02 0.40
N GLY A 161 0.89 8.60 1.03
CA GLY A 161 0.31 9.86 0.56
C GLY A 161 -0.54 10.59 1.61
N HIS A 162 -0.97 11.78 1.25
CA HIS A 162 -1.79 12.68 2.07
C HIS A 162 -3.23 12.66 1.54
N LEU A 163 -4.16 12.26 2.39
CA LEU A 163 -5.57 12.13 2.02
C LEU A 163 -6.41 13.23 2.66
N CYS A 164 -7.46 13.67 1.97
CA CYS A 164 -8.50 14.47 2.59
C CYS A 164 -9.39 13.61 3.50
N ASP A 165 -10.13 14.25 4.40
CA ASP A 165 -11.01 13.58 5.37
C ASP A 165 -11.99 12.58 4.71
N SER A 166 -12.60 12.95 3.58
CA SER A 166 -13.50 12.05 2.84
C SER A 166 -12.77 10.79 2.36
N CYS A 167 -11.65 10.94 1.66
CA CYS A 167 -10.89 9.80 1.13
C CYS A 167 -10.28 8.95 2.25
N SER A 168 -9.92 9.57 3.38
CA SER A 168 -9.54 8.88 4.61
C SER A 168 -10.66 7.96 5.11
N ARG A 169 -11.86 8.50 5.29
CA ARG A 169 -13.03 7.74 5.77
C ARG A 169 -13.40 6.61 4.83
N ASP A 170 -13.37 6.86 3.52
CA ASP A 170 -13.65 5.83 2.51
C ASP A 170 -12.63 4.68 2.60
N THR A 171 -11.35 5.02 2.75
CA THR A 171 -10.26 4.04 2.88
C THR A 171 -10.34 3.25 4.18
N ALA A 172 -10.66 3.93 5.29
CA ALA A 172 -10.85 3.30 6.59
C ALA A 172 -12.04 2.33 6.55
N THR A 173 -13.18 2.75 6.00
CA THR A 173 -14.37 1.91 5.83
C THR A 173 -14.06 0.68 4.98
N ALA A 174 -13.44 0.87 3.81
CA ALA A 174 -13.06 -0.25 2.94
C ALA A 174 -12.08 -1.23 3.62
N THR A 175 -11.23 -0.73 4.53
CA THR A 175 -10.31 -1.58 5.27
C THR A 175 -10.99 -2.30 6.43
N LEU A 176 -11.88 -1.65 7.16
CA LEU A 176 -12.68 -2.27 8.22
C LEU A 176 -13.58 -3.37 7.65
N ASP A 177 -14.24 -3.10 6.52
CA ASP A 177 -14.94 -4.12 5.73
C ASP A 177 -14.00 -5.33 5.52
N ALA A 178 -12.82 -5.13 4.93
CA ALA A 178 -11.87 -6.20 4.68
C ALA A 178 -11.41 -6.94 5.95
N ALA A 179 -11.27 -6.21 7.06
CA ALA A 179 -10.90 -6.77 8.35
C ALA A 179 -12.02 -7.62 8.98
N GLU A 180 -13.29 -7.35 8.69
CA GLU A 180 -14.41 -8.22 9.12
C GLU A 180 -14.39 -9.61 8.45
N SER A 181 -13.63 -9.77 7.36
CA SER A 181 -13.31 -11.10 6.81
C SER A 181 -12.07 -11.76 7.43
N VAL A 182 -11.39 -11.12 8.39
CA VAL A 182 -10.40 -11.78 9.25
C VAL A 182 -11.16 -12.67 10.22
N GLN A 183 -11.33 -13.93 9.84
CA GLN A 183 -11.86 -14.94 10.72
C GLN A 183 -11.03 -14.93 12.01
N ALA A 184 -11.63 -14.57 13.14
CA ALA A 184 -10.93 -14.53 14.41
C ALA A 184 -10.34 -15.92 14.69
N LEU A 185 -9.03 -16.06 14.49
CA LEU A 185 -8.30 -17.30 14.75
C LEU A 185 -8.36 -17.55 16.25
N SER A 186 -9.29 -18.41 16.68
CA SER A 186 -9.36 -18.79 18.08
C SER A 186 -8.00 -19.35 18.50
N ARG A 187 -7.60 -19.12 19.76
CA ARG A 187 -6.35 -19.66 20.32
C ARG A 187 -6.20 -21.18 20.12
N LYS A 188 -7.29 -21.90 19.90
CA LYS A 188 -7.34 -23.35 19.68
C LYS A 188 -7.37 -23.77 18.21
N ALA A 189 -7.61 -22.85 17.26
CA ALA A 189 -7.64 -23.13 15.83
C ALA A 189 -6.28 -23.67 15.34
N PRO A 190 -6.24 -24.49 14.27
CA PRO A 190 -5.01 -24.84 13.58
C PRO A 190 -4.24 -23.58 13.16
N CYS A 191 -2.92 -23.61 13.26
CA CYS A 191 -2.10 -22.47 12.89
C CYS A 191 -2.02 -22.35 11.36
N PRO A 192 -2.26 -21.15 10.79
CA PRO A 192 -2.31 -20.96 9.34
C PRO A 192 -0.97 -21.18 8.63
N CYS A 193 0.14 -21.33 9.35
CA CYS A 193 1.45 -21.66 8.76
C CYS A 193 1.60 -23.13 8.32
N GLY A 194 0.54 -23.95 8.41
CA GLY A 194 0.58 -25.36 7.99
C GLY A 194 1.31 -26.32 8.94
N SER A 195 1.80 -25.84 10.09
CA SER A 195 2.59 -26.66 11.04
C SER A 195 1.83 -27.80 11.74
N GLY A 196 0.50 -27.90 11.54
CA GLY A 196 -0.38 -28.81 12.28
C GLY A 196 -0.58 -28.45 13.77
N ARG A 197 0.10 -27.42 14.28
CA ARG A 197 -0.01 -26.97 15.68
C ARG A 197 -1.19 -26.01 15.87
N ARG A 198 -1.73 -25.92 17.09
CA ARG A 198 -2.73 -24.89 17.45
C ARG A 198 -2.08 -23.50 17.48
N PHE A 199 -2.81 -22.47 17.07
CA PHE A 199 -2.33 -21.08 16.97
C PHE A 199 -1.61 -20.62 18.25
N LYS A 200 -2.19 -20.83 19.44
CA LYS A 200 -1.56 -20.43 20.72
C LYS A 200 -0.24 -21.12 21.07
N ARG A 201 0.14 -22.18 20.35
CA ARG A 201 1.40 -22.95 20.53
C ARG A 201 2.36 -22.76 19.35
N CYS A 202 2.06 -21.82 18.48
CA CYS A 202 2.89 -21.42 17.34
C CYS A 202 2.93 -19.89 17.34
N HIS A 203 2.44 -19.22 16.29
CA HIS A 203 2.46 -17.76 16.16
C HIS A 203 1.61 -16.98 17.18
N GLY A 204 0.64 -17.63 17.85
CA GLY A 204 -0.12 -17.05 18.96
C GLY A 204 0.49 -17.31 20.34
N SER A 205 1.76 -17.75 20.40
CA SER A 205 2.48 -17.95 21.65
C SER A 205 2.93 -16.60 22.21
N THR A 206 2.50 -16.30 23.44
CA THR A 206 2.91 -15.08 24.16
C THR A 206 4.14 -15.30 25.04
N ARG A 207 4.84 -16.44 24.90
CA ARG A 207 6.15 -16.61 25.51
C ARG A 207 7.14 -15.79 24.69
N ALA A 208 7.45 -14.59 25.18
CA ALA A 208 8.66 -13.87 24.80
C ALA A 208 9.83 -14.86 24.88
N THR A 209 10.59 -14.97 23.80
CA THR A 209 11.91 -15.60 23.81
C THR A 209 12.76 -14.85 24.83
N ALA A 210 12.98 -15.48 25.98
CA ALA A 210 14.09 -15.17 26.87
C ALA A 210 15.40 -15.63 26.21
#